data_AF-A0A7G6DYH3-F1
#
_entry.id   AF-A0A7G6DYH3-F1
#
_cell.length_a   1.000
_cell.length_b   1.000
_cell.length_c   1.000
_cell.angle_alpha   90.00
_cell.angle_beta   90.00
_cell.angle_gamma   90.00
#
_symmetry.space_group_name_H-M   'P 1'
#
loop_
_entity.id
_entity.type
_entity.pdbx_description
1 polymer ?
#
loop_
_entity_poly.entity_id
_entity_poly.type
_entity_poly.pdbx_seq_one_letter_code
_entity_poly.pdbx_strand_id
1 'polypeptide(L)' 'MRFGDTITAVAEVIEKNVEKKRVILRTYCTNQHGELVFDGTTAQYMKI' A
#
# COMPACT_ATOMS: atom_id res chain seq x y z
N MET A 1 11.30 13.69 0.26
CA MET A 1 10.68 13.68 -1.08
C MET A 1 10.99 15.00 -1.77
N ARG A 2 11.62 14.94 -2.94
CA ARG A 2 11.88 16.09 -3.80
C ARG A 2 11.37 15.77 -5.21
N PHE A 3 11.11 16.81 -6.00
CA PHE A 3 10.81 16.61 -7.41
C PHE A 3 11.99 15.89 -8.09
N GLY A 4 11.69 14.80 -8.81
CA GLY A 4 12.69 13.93 -9.44
C GLY A 4 12.99 12.63 -8.70
N ASP A 5 12.48 12.43 -7.48
CA ASP A 5 12.62 11.14 -6.78
C ASP A 5 11.87 10.02 -7.50
N THR A 6 12.47 8.84 -7.58
CA THR A 6 11.79 7.61 -8.02
C THR A 6 11.18 6.94 -6.80
N ILE A 7 9.87 6.74 -6.82
CA ILE A 7 9.13 6.15 -5.70
C ILE A 7 8.73 4.71 -6.06
N THR A 8 9.11 3.76 -5.21
CA THR A 8 8.64 2.38 -5.25
C THR A 8 7.48 2.22 -4.29
N ALA A 9 6.32 1.77 -4.76
CA ALA A 9 5.15 1.49 -3.93
C ALA A 9 4.95 -0.03 -3.79
N VAL A 10 4.74 -0.49 -2.56
CA VAL A 10 4.47 -1.88 -2.23
C VAL A 10 3.13 -1.96 -1.50
N ALA A 11 2.30 -2.93 -1.87
CA ALA A 11 1.03 -3.23 -1.21
C ALA A 11 1.04 -4.67 -0.69
N GLU A 12 0.88 -4.83 0.63
CA GLU A 12 0.80 -6.11 1.31
C GLU A 12 -0.64 -6.34 1.77
N VAL A 13 -1.20 -7.51 1.44
CA VAL A 13 -2.51 -7.91 2.00
C VAL A 13 -2.28 -8.36 3.44
N ILE A 14 -2.80 -7.60 4.40
CA ILE A 14 -2.66 -7.90 5.83
C ILE A 14 -3.92 -8.55 6.42
N GLU A 15 -5.09 -8.38 5.79
CA GLU A 15 -6.32 -9.09 6.15
C GLU A 15 -7.14 -9.38 4.88
N LYS A 16 -7.78 -10.55 4.82
CA LYS A 16 -8.77 -10.88 3.78
C LYS A 16 -10.05 -11.41 4.43
N ASN A 17 -11.16 -10.71 4.19
CA ASN A 17 -12.49 -11.11 4.58
C ASN A 17 -13.37 -11.34 3.35
N VAL A 18 -13.59 -12.61 2.99
CA VAL A 18 -14.34 -12.99 1.78
C VAL A 18 -15.83 -12.71 1.93
N GLU A 19 -16.39 -12.96 3.12
CA GLU A 19 -17.82 -12.75 3.40
C GLU A 19 -18.24 -11.29 3.18
N LYS A 20 -17.42 -10.35 3.66
CA LYS A 20 -17.63 -8.91 3.49
C LYS A 20 -17.06 -8.37 2.17
N LYS A 21 -16.51 -9.23 1.33
CA LYS A 21 -15.81 -8.86 0.09
C LYS A 21 -14.80 -7.75 0.32
N ARG A 22 -13.97 -7.87 1.36
CA ARG A 22 -13.05 -6.82 1.81
C ARG A 22 -11.66 -7.37 2.05
N VAL A 23 -10.64 -6.63 1.64
CA VAL A 23 -9.24 -6.84 2.03
C VAL A 23 -8.70 -5.60 2.71
N ILE A 24 -7.83 -5.78 3.69
CA ILE A 24 -7.04 -4.69 4.26
C ILE A 24 -5.64 -4.79 3.68
N LEU A 25 -5.18 -3.67 3.11
CA LEU A 25 -3.86 -3.55 2.51
C LEU A 25 -3.01 -2.62 3.36
N ARG A 26 -1.79 -3.02 3.70
CA ARG A 26 -0.73 -2.10 4.08
C ARG A 26 -0.03 -1.65 2.81
N THR A 27 0.04 -0.36 2.59
CA THR A 27 0.71 0.26 1.45
C THR A 27 1.83 1.12 1.96
N TYR A 28 3.05 0.86 1.53
CA TYR A 28 4.19 1.70 1.86
C TYR A 28 4.98 2.05 0.61
N CYS A 29 5.61 3.22 0.64
CA CYS A 29 6.40 3.74 -0.47
C CYS A 29 7.78 4.11 0.01
N THR A 30 8.81 3.74 -0.75
CA THR A 30 10.20 4.14 -0.52
C THR A 30 10.76 4.91 -1.72
N ASN A 31 11.73 5.79 -1.51
CA ASN A 31 12.45 6.43 -2.61
C ASN A 31 13.65 5.56 -3.07
N GLN A 32 14.38 6.01 -4.09
CA GLN A 32 15.57 5.34 -4.62
C GLN A 32 16.71 5.17 -3.59
N HIS A 33 16.66 5.90 -2.48
CA HIS A 33 17.63 5.79 -1.38
C HIS A 33 17.17 4.80 -0.30
N GLY A 34 16.02 4.15 -0.49
CA GLY A 34 15.41 3.25 0.49
C GLY A 34 14.70 3.96 1.65
N GLU A 35 14.55 5.28 1.59
CA GLU A 35 13.89 6.04 2.64
C GLU A 35 12.36 5.88 2.55
N LEU A 36 11.71 5.62 3.68
CA LEU A 36 10.27 5.54 3.76
C LEU A 36 9.63 6.92 3.53
N VAL A 37 8.79 7.02 2.51
CA VAL A 37 8.08 8.25 2.12
C VAL A 37 6.63 8.23 2.58
N PHE A 38 6.02 7.04 2.60
CA PHE A 38 4.63 6.85 3.01
C PHE A 38 4.46 5.45 3.60
N ASP A 39 3.63 5.33 4.62
CA ASP A 39 3.13 4.06 5.14
C ASP A 39 1.68 4.28 5.59
N GLY A 40 0.78 3.43 5.13
CA GLY A 40 -0.64 3.58 5.35
C GLY A 40 -1.36 2.26 5.22
N THR A 41 -2.57 2.21 5.78
CA THR A 41 -3.46 1.07 5.69
C THR A 41 -4.77 1.49 5.05
N THR A 42 -5.30 0.68 4.16
CA THR A 42 -6.58 0.93 3.51
C THR A 42 -7.44 -0.32 3.44
N ALA A 43 -8.76 -0.14 3.50
CA ALA A 43 -9.73 -1.21 3.28
C ALA A 43 -10.25 -1.13 1.83
N GLN A 44 -9.93 -2.15 1.04
CA GLN A 44 -10.37 -2.28 -0.34
C GLN A 44 -11.49 -3.32 -0.46
N TYR A 45 -12.57 -2.95 -1.11
CA TYR A 45 -13.66 -3.87 -1.42
C TYR A 45 -13.38 -4.60 -2.74
N MET A 46 -13.54 -5.93 -2.73
CA MET A 46 -13.35 -6.80 -3.88
C MET A 46 -14.56 -6.62 -4.83
N LYS A 47 -14.28 -6.32 -6.10
CA LYS A 47 -15.27 -6.45 -7.17
C LYS A 47 -15.33 -7.93 -7.58
N ILE A 48 -16.52 -8.50 -7.51
CA ILE A 48 -16.88 -9.78 -8.13
C ILE A 48 -17.74 -9.53 -9.37
#